data_AF-X1DER4-F1
#
_entry.id   AF-X1DER4-F1
#
_cell.length_a   1.000
_cell.length_b   1.000
_cell.length_c   1.000
_cell.angle_alpha   90.00
_cell.angle_beta   90.00
_cell.angle_gamma   90.00
#
_symmetry.space_group_name_H-M   'P 1'
#
loop_
_entity.id
_entity.type
_entity.pdbx_description
1 polymer ?
#
loop_
_entity_poly.entity_id
_entity_poly.type
_entity_poly.pdbx_seq_one_letter_code
_entity_poly.pdbx_strand_id
1 'polypeptide(L)'
;MKTKTIIKRLIIPALALISIVACNNEKAVVESRPNIIFILADDLGYNDVSCYGQSKFETPNIDRLAAGGLRFTQAYSGAPVCGPSRCVLQTGLNTGHCRVRGNTCYVGGIEKGNRRRVNLQPEDLTVGHVMQKAGYRTGLVGKWHLGGYSPDGSPWNQGFDEFYGWLTITREEHNPIYFPEKYYENQKLLVVDKTKNRGGYQTDLNTNYAIRFIEKA
;
A
#
# COMPACT_ATOMS: atom_id res chain seq x y z
N MET A 1 -23.20 35.00 71.22
CA MET A 1 -22.24 33.93 70.80
C MET A 1 -23.02 32.81 70.14
N LYS A 2 -22.53 32.22 69.03
CA LYS A 2 -23.15 31.14 68.19
C LYS A 2 -23.92 31.61 66.95
N THR A 3 -23.21 32.04 65.90
CA THR A 3 -23.79 32.09 64.53
C THR A 3 -22.75 31.99 63.40
N LYS A 4 -21.44 32.08 63.68
CA LYS A 4 -20.40 32.12 62.63
C LYS A 4 -19.79 30.77 62.22
N THR A 5 -20.23 29.65 62.80
CA THR A 5 -19.52 28.35 62.64
C THR A 5 -20.12 27.44 61.56
N ILE A 6 -21.35 27.68 61.09
CA ILE A 6 -22.05 26.74 60.18
C ILE A 6 -21.68 26.97 58.71
N ILE A 7 -21.38 28.22 58.31
CA ILE A 7 -21.12 28.57 56.90
C ILE A 7 -19.78 27.99 56.39
N LYS A 8 -18.80 27.75 57.27
CA LYS A 8 -17.48 27.21 56.90
C LYS A 8 -17.47 25.70 56.61
N ARG A 9 -18.52 24.94 56.94
CA ARG A 9 -18.55 23.48 56.76
C ARG A 9 -19.18 23.01 55.44
N LEU A 10 -19.81 23.90 54.68
CA LEU A 10 -20.43 23.59 53.37
C LEU A 10 -19.63 24.07 52.15
N ILE A 11 -18.60 24.92 52.34
CA ILE A 11 -17.82 25.48 51.22
C ILE A 11 -16.70 24.52 50.77
N ILE A 12 -16.19 23.67 51.67
CA ILE A 12 -15.10 22.73 51.39
C ILE A 12 -15.52 21.55 50.50
N PRO A 13 -16.70 20.90 50.65
CA PRO A 13 -17.11 19.84 49.73
C PRO A 13 -17.57 20.39 48.37
N ALA A 14 -17.98 21.66 48.28
CA ALA A 14 -18.40 22.29 47.02
C ALA A 14 -17.22 22.62 46.10
N LEU A 15 -16.06 23.03 46.64
CA LEU A 15 -14.85 23.25 45.83
C LEU A 15 -14.23 21.93 45.32
N ALA A 16 -14.30 20.86 46.11
CA ALA A 16 -13.80 19.54 45.70
C ALA A 16 -14.64 18.92 44.56
N LEU A 17 -15.95 19.19 44.52
CA LEU A 17 -16.82 18.72 43.44
C LEU A 17 -16.58 19.48 42.11
N ILE A 18 -16.20 20.76 42.18
CA ILE A 18 -15.94 21.58 40.97
C ILE A 18 -14.61 21.20 40.32
N SER A 19 -13.58 20.81 41.09
CA SER A 19 -12.30 20.34 40.53
C SER A 19 -12.37 18.95 39.88
N ILE A 20 -13.32 18.10 40.27
CA ILE A 20 -13.48 16.77 39.65
C ILE A 20 -14.21 16.86 38.29
N VAL A 21 -15.07 17.86 38.09
CA VAL A 21 -15.78 18.05 36.81
C VAL A 21 -14.91 18.77 35.76
N ALA A 22 -13.89 19.51 36.17
CA ALA A 22 -13.01 20.26 35.26
C ALA A 22 -11.91 19.41 34.60
N CYS A 23 -11.62 18.20 35.08
CA CYS A 23 -10.55 17.34 34.53
C CYS A 23 -11.01 16.34 33.46
N ASN A 24 -12.31 16.25 33.13
CA ASN A 24 -12.81 15.27 32.16
C ASN A 24 -13.06 15.84 30.75
N ASN A 25 -12.53 17.02 30.44
CA ASN A 25 -12.75 17.69 29.16
C ASN A 25 -11.46 17.91 28.36
N GLU A 26 -10.46 17.05 28.54
CA GLU A 26 -9.54 16.80 27.43
C GLU A 26 -10.35 16.07 26.36
N LYS A 27 -10.87 16.83 25.39
CA LYS A 27 -11.19 16.25 24.08
C LYS A 27 -9.94 15.51 23.67
N ALA A 28 -9.98 14.18 23.73
CA ALA A 28 -8.97 13.34 23.13
C ALA A 28 -8.74 13.92 21.74
N VAL A 29 -7.54 14.46 21.51
CA VAL A 29 -7.11 14.76 20.16
C VAL A 29 -7.11 13.40 19.51
N VAL A 30 -8.18 13.10 18.77
CA VAL A 30 -8.20 11.97 17.86
C VAL A 30 -7.12 12.35 16.87
N GLU A 31 -5.90 11.88 17.14
CA GLU A 31 -4.76 12.10 16.28
C GLU A 31 -5.18 11.48 14.95
N SER A 32 -5.53 12.34 13.99
CA SER A 32 -6.13 11.91 12.74
C SER A 32 -5.02 11.17 11.99
N ARG A 33 -5.07 9.84 12.04
CA ARG A 33 -4.08 8.98 11.40
C ARG A 33 -4.01 9.35 9.92
N PRO A 34 -2.81 9.64 9.37
CA PRO A 34 -2.70 10.09 7.99
C PRO A 34 -3.02 8.95 7.03
N ASN A 35 -3.69 9.26 5.92
CA ASN A 35 -3.82 8.33 4.81
C ASN A 35 -2.49 8.24 4.04
N ILE A 36 -2.14 7.05 3.57
CA ILE A 36 -0.91 6.81 2.82
C ILE A 36 -1.28 6.30 1.43
N ILE A 37 -0.85 7.01 0.40
CA ILE A 37 -0.95 6.58 -1.00
C ILE A 37 0.47 6.41 -1.52
N PHE A 38 0.84 5.18 -1.86
CA PHE A 38 2.15 4.86 -2.42
C PHE A 38 2.04 4.50 -3.90
N ILE A 39 2.52 5.38 -4.79
CA ILE A 39 2.47 5.20 -6.24
C ILE A 39 3.82 4.63 -6.69
N LEU A 40 3.81 3.39 -7.19
CA LEU A 40 5.00 2.70 -7.68
C LEU A 40 4.90 2.43 -9.19
N ALA A 41 5.72 3.13 -9.98
CA ALA A 41 5.91 2.81 -11.39
C ALA A 41 6.84 1.60 -11.57
N ASP A 42 6.68 0.87 -12.66
CA ASP A 42 7.49 -0.29 -13.02
C ASP A 42 8.46 0.11 -14.12
N ASP A 43 9.75 -0.16 -13.92
CA ASP A 43 10.84 0.18 -14.85
C ASP A 43 10.96 1.68 -15.23
N LEU A 44 10.49 2.59 -14.36
CA LEU A 44 10.69 4.03 -14.50
C LEU A 44 12.11 4.42 -14.02
N GLY A 45 12.96 4.87 -14.93
CA GLY A 45 14.30 5.33 -14.66
C GLY A 45 14.36 6.70 -13.96
N TYR A 46 15.50 6.99 -13.32
CA TYR A 46 15.72 8.25 -12.60
C TYR A 46 15.48 9.49 -13.48
N ASN A 47 15.87 9.45 -14.76
CA ASN A 47 15.75 10.57 -15.70
C ASN A 47 14.57 10.42 -16.67
N ASP A 48 13.51 9.70 -16.28
CA ASP A 48 12.34 9.46 -17.14
C ASP A 48 11.18 10.43 -16.90
N VAL A 49 11.30 11.36 -15.95
CA VAL A 49 10.28 12.38 -15.66
C VAL A 49 10.91 13.78 -15.66
N SER A 50 10.15 14.80 -16.08
CA SER A 50 10.68 16.15 -16.34
C SER A 50 11.27 16.80 -15.10
N CYS A 51 10.71 16.55 -13.91
CA CYS A 51 11.27 17.03 -12.65
C CYS A 51 12.65 16.43 -12.30
N TYR A 52 13.19 15.44 -13.02
CA TYR A 52 14.57 14.95 -12.86
C TYR A 52 15.48 15.22 -14.08
N GLY A 53 14.98 15.93 -15.10
CA GLY A 53 15.80 16.38 -16.25
C GLY A 53 15.40 15.80 -17.61
N GLN A 54 14.36 14.98 -17.69
CA GLN A 54 13.78 14.56 -18.97
C GLN A 54 13.23 15.77 -19.74
N SER A 55 13.52 15.88 -21.03
CA SER A 55 13.11 17.02 -21.88
C SER A 55 12.36 16.62 -23.15
N LYS A 56 12.18 15.33 -23.42
CA LYS A 56 11.55 14.83 -24.65
C LYS A 56 10.01 14.77 -24.58
N PHE A 57 9.45 14.79 -23.38
CA PHE A 57 8.01 14.74 -23.12
C PHE A 57 7.72 15.33 -21.74
N GLU A 58 6.46 15.60 -21.46
CA GLU A 58 6.03 16.28 -20.24
C GLU A 58 5.41 15.31 -19.23
N THR A 59 5.67 15.53 -17.95
CA THR A 59 5.01 14.81 -16.84
C THR A 59 4.35 15.79 -15.85
N PRO A 60 3.40 16.63 -16.30
CA PRO A 60 2.95 17.81 -15.54
C PRO A 60 2.34 17.48 -14.17
N ASN A 61 1.65 16.34 -14.05
CA ASN A 61 1.10 15.90 -12.76
C ASN A 61 2.18 15.44 -11.77
N ILE A 62 3.24 14.78 -12.26
CA ILE A 62 4.37 14.36 -11.41
C ILE A 62 5.20 15.60 -11.02
N ASP A 63 5.37 16.54 -11.94
CA ASP A 63 6.07 17.80 -11.68
C ASP A 63 5.35 18.62 -10.61
N ARG A 64 4.01 18.68 -10.67
CA ARG A 64 3.20 19.34 -9.64
C ARG A 64 3.35 18.67 -8.27
N LEU A 65 3.41 17.34 -8.20
CA LEU A 65 3.67 16.61 -6.95
C LEU A 65 5.07 16.93 -6.40
N ALA A 66 6.08 16.96 -7.26
CA ALA A 66 7.45 17.28 -6.87
C ALA A 66 7.59 18.74 -6.38
N ALA A 67 6.92 19.69 -7.05
CA ALA A 67 6.95 21.10 -6.67
C ALA A 67 6.18 21.39 -5.36
N GLY A 68 5.13 20.63 -5.07
CA GLY A 68 4.34 20.75 -3.84
C GLY A 68 4.84 19.89 -2.68
N GLY A 69 5.95 19.17 -2.84
CA GLY A 69 6.41 18.17 -1.87
C GLY A 69 7.93 18.13 -1.73
N LEU A 70 8.42 16.98 -1.26
CA LEU A 70 9.86 16.71 -1.14
C LEU A 70 10.33 15.82 -2.29
N ARG A 71 11.45 16.21 -2.93
CA ARG A 71 12.08 15.46 -4.03
C ARG A 71 13.45 14.93 -3.60
N PHE A 72 13.68 13.63 -3.78
CA PHE A 72 14.96 12.98 -3.47
C PHE A 72 15.80 12.80 -4.74
N THR A 73 16.99 13.39 -4.78
CA THR A 73 17.92 13.21 -5.92
C THR A 73 18.82 11.97 -5.80
N GLN A 74 18.73 11.26 -4.66
CA GLN A 74 19.50 10.06 -4.34
C GLN A 74 18.58 9.00 -3.72
N ALA A 75 17.58 8.55 -4.48
CA ALA A 75 16.67 7.47 -4.09
C ALA A 75 16.99 6.20 -4.90
N TYR A 76 17.32 5.11 -4.21
CA TYR A 76 17.70 3.85 -4.84
C TYR A 76 16.64 2.77 -4.59
N SER A 77 16.39 1.93 -5.59
CA SER A 77 15.55 0.75 -5.42
C SER A 77 16.26 -0.30 -4.57
N GLY A 78 15.49 -1.12 -3.85
CA GLY A 78 16.05 -2.20 -3.03
C GLY A 78 16.78 -3.28 -3.84
N ALA A 79 16.48 -3.38 -5.14
CA ALA A 79 17.17 -4.23 -6.11
C ALA A 79 16.99 -3.66 -7.53
N PRO A 80 17.83 -4.04 -8.50
CA PRO A 80 17.74 -3.56 -9.89
C PRO A 80 16.66 -4.28 -10.73
N VAL A 81 15.82 -5.13 -10.12
CA VAL A 81 14.78 -5.91 -10.81
C VAL A 81 13.49 -6.02 -9.99
N CYS A 82 12.37 -6.24 -10.69
CA CYS A 82 11.01 -6.05 -10.16
C CYS A 82 10.71 -6.80 -8.84
N GLY A 83 10.71 -8.14 -8.85
CA GLY A 83 10.29 -8.97 -7.71
C GLY A 83 11.16 -8.71 -6.47
N PRO A 84 12.50 -8.75 -6.58
CA PRO A 84 13.38 -8.43 -5.47
C PRO A 84 13.18 -7.03 -4.90
N SER A 85 13.02 -6.00 -5.75
CA SER A 85 12.78 -4.62 -5.30
C SER A 85 11.45 -4.51 -4.54
N ARG A 86 10.40 -5.18 -5.03
CA ARG A 86 9.10 -5.26 -4.35
C ARG A 86 9.19 -6.02 -3.02
N CYS A 87 9.98 -7.08 -2.94
CA CYS A 87 10.19 -7.83 -1.70
C CYS A 87 10.87 -6.95 -0.63
N VAL A 88 11.90 -6.18 -1.02
CA VAL A 88 12.55 -5.20 -0.14
C VAL A 88 11.55 -4.14 0.32
N LEU A 89 10.76 -3.57 -0.60
CA LEU A 89 9.72 -2.59 -0.26
C LEU A 89 8.70 -3.14 0.73
N GLN A 90 8.23 -4.37 0.52
CA GLN A 90 7.20 -4.96 1.37
C GLN A 90 7.74 -5.34 2.75
N THR A 91 8.96 -5.87 2.84
CA THR A 91 9.48 -6.44 4.10
C THR A 91 10.39 -5.49 4.88
N GLY A 92 10.89 -4.43 4.24
CA GLY A 92 11.92 -3.55 4.81
C GLY A 92 13.31 -4.20 4.94
N LEU A 93 13.49 -5.42 4.42
CA LEU A 93 14.73 -6.18 4.49
C LEU A 93 15.62 -5.90 3.28
N ASN A 94 16.94 -5.97 3.45
CA ASN A 94 17.84 -6.01 2.29
C ASN A 94 17.73 -7.36 1.54
N THR A 95 18.23 -7.43 0.31
CA THR A 95 18.13 -8.62 -0.56
C THR A 95 18.81 -9.87 0.01
N GLY A 96 19.79 -9.71 0.91
CA GLY A 96 20.43 -10.83 1.62
C GLY A 96 19.53 -11.51 2.66
N HIS A 97 18.45 -10.86 3.07
CA HIS A 97 17.47 -11.37 4.04
C HIS A 97 16.07 -11.54 3.42
N CYS A 98 15.80 -10.90 2.29
CA CYS A 98 14.57 -11.14 1.52
C CYS A 98 14.50 -12.58 1.01
N ARG A 99 13.27 -13.09 0.91
CA ARG A 99 12.98 -14.41 0.34
C ARG A 99 13.01 -14.40 -1.19
N VAL A 100 12.36 -13.41 -1.82
CA VAL A 100 12.34 -13.26 -3.27
C VAL A 100 13.58 -12.48 -3.73
N ARG A 101 14.58 -13.19 -4.28
CA ARG A 101 15.87 -12.62 -4.72
C ARG A 101 16.08 -12.59 -6.24
N GLY A 102 15.13 -13.11 -7.00
CA GLY A 102 15.09 -13.00 -8.46
C GLY A 102 13.66 -12.95 -8.96
N ASN A 103 13.48 -12.48 -10.20
CA ASN A 103 12.18 -12.61 -10.88
C ASN A 103 11.85 -14.09 -11.15
N THR A 104 12.87 -14.92 -11.36
CA THR A 104 12.79 -16.38 -11.46
C THR A 104 13.92 -17.00 -10.62
N CYS A 105 13.83 -18.29 -10.33
CA CYS A 105 14.90 -19.05 -9.68
C CYS A 105 15.14 -20.38 -10.37
N TYR A 106 16.36 -20.92 -10.23
CA TYR A 106 16.73 -22.24 -10.76
C TYR A 106 16.47 -23.38 -9.77
N VAL A 107 16.49 -23.07 -8.46
CA VAL A 107 16.31 -24.02 -7.35
C VAL A 107 15.32 -23.44 -6.35
N GLY A 108 14.58 -24.30 -5.64
CA GLY A 108 13.55 -23.89 -4.68
C GLY A 108 12.31 -23.28 -5.36
N GLY A 109 11.40 -22.68 -4.59
CA GLY A 109 10.18 -22.08 -5.16
C GLY A 109 9.27 -23.08 -5.90
N ILE A 110 8.31 -22.55 -6.64
CA ILE A 110 7.27 -23.33 -7.32
C ILE A 110 7.49 -23.26 -8.84
N GLU A 111 7.43 -24.41 -9.50
CA GLU A 111 7.59 -24.54 -10.94
C GLU A 111 6.24 -24.50 -11.65
N LYS A 112 6.17 -23.74 -12.74
CA LYS A 112 5.00 -23.68 -13.63
C LYS A 112 5.47 -23.45 -15.06
N GLY A 113 5.29 -24.45 -15.92
CA GLY A 113 5.83 -24.44 -17.27
C GLY A 113 7.36 -24.46 -17.25
N ASN A 114 8.00 -23.58 -18.03
CA ASN A 114 9.46 -23.48 -18.12
C ASN A 114 10.09 -22.47 -17.13
N ARG A 115 9.35 -22.08 -16.08
CA ARG A 115 9.80 -21.09 -15.10
C ARG A 115 9.50 -21.57 -13.69
N ARG A 116 10.34 -21.13 -12.78
CA ARG A 116 10.23 -21.38 -11.35
C ARG A 116 10.39 -20.07 -10.60
N ARG A 117 9.58 -19.88 -9.56
CA ARG A 117 9.51 -18.61 -8.82
C ARG A 117 9.38 -18.85 -7.34
N VAL A 118 10.02 -17.98 -6.57
CA VAL A 118 9.84 -17.90 -5.12
C VAL A 118 8.66 -16.96 -4.83
N ASN A 119 7.86 -17.28 -3.83
CA ASN A 119 6.78 -16.46 -3.30
C ASN A 119 7.10 -15.99 -1.89
N LEU A 120 6.43 -14.91 -1.45
CA LEU A 120 6.30 -14.63 -0.02
C LEU A 120 5.52 -15.75 0.67
N GLN A 121 5.88 -16.02 1.92
CA GLN A 121 5.27 -17.03 2.79
C GLN A 121 4.47 -16.36 3.91
N PRO A 122 3.59 -17.08 4.63
CA PRO A 122 2.79 -16.51 5.71
C PRO A 122 3.60 -15.86 6.84
N GLU A 123 4.82 -16.34 7.09
CA GLU A 123 5.71 -15.79 8.10
C GLU A 123 6.45 -14.51 7.67
N ASP A 124 6.43 -14.15 6.39
CA ASP A 124 7.10 -12.94 5.89
C ASP A 124 6.26 -11.70 6.28
N LEU A 125 6.75 -10.90 7.24
CA LEU A 125 6.07 -9.69 7.67
C LEU A 125 6.16 -8.60 6.59
N THR A 126 5.02 -8.09 6.12
CA THR A 126 4.93 -7.06 5.09
C THR A 126 4.43 -5.74 5.67
N VAL A 127 4.63 -4.64 4.94
CA VAL A 127 4.02 -3.35 5.27
C VAL A 127 2.49 -3.45 5.31
N GLY A 128 1.87 -4.30 4.47
CA GLY A 128 0.43 -4.58 4.55
C GLY A 128 0.01 -5.10 5.93
N HIS A 129 0.70 -6.14 6.43
CA HIS A 129 0.44 -6.69 7.77
C HIS A 129 0.63 -5.64 8.88
N VAL A 130 1.69 -4.83 8.79
CA VAL A 130 1.97 -3.77 9.76
C VAL A 130 0.86 -2.72 9.75
N MET A 131 0.40 -2.30 8.58
CA MET A 131 -0.66 -1.31 8.41
C MET A 131 -2.02 -1.83 8.91
N GLN A 132 -2.40 -3.06 8.57
CA GLN A 132 -3.61 -3.69 9.11
C GLN A 132 -3.58 -3.76 10.63
N LYS A 133 -2.45 -4.17 11.23
CA LYS A 133 -2.29 -4.21 12.70
C LYS A 133 -2.42 -2.83 13.34
N ALA A 134 -2.03 -1.77 12.64
CA ALA A 134 -2.22 -0.38 13.06
C ALA A 134 -3.66 0.15 12.81
N GLY A 135 -4.57 -0.71 12.34
CA GLY A 135 -5.98 -0.40 12.13
C GLY A 135 -6.26 0.41 10.87
N TYR A 136 -5.42 0.28 9.85
CA TYR A 136 -5.67 0.84 8.51
C TYR A 136 -6.46 -0.14 7.65
N ARG A 137 -7.34 0.40 6.79
CA ARG A 137 -7.82 -0.31 5.62
C ARG A 137 -6.73 -0.28 4.55
N THR A 138 -6.42 -1.44 3.99
CA THR A 138 -5.29 -1.64 3.09
C THR A 138 -5.75 -2.05 1.69
N GLY A 139 -5.20 -1.40 0.67
CA GLY A 139 -5.53 -1.68 -0.73
C GLY A 139 -4.26 -1.77 -1.57
N LEU A 140 -4.23 -2.72 -2.50
CA LEU A 140 -3.17 -2.83 -3.50
C LEU A 140 -3.75 -2.89 -4.90
N VAL A 141 -3.20 -2.09 -5.81
CA VAL A 141 -3.66 -2.04 -7.20
C VAL A 141 -2.49 -2.24 -8.16
N GLY A 142 -2.70 -3.07 -9.18
CA GLY A 142 -1.77 -3.34 -10.28
C GLY A 142 -0.88 -4.55 -10.04
N LYS A 143 0.43 -4.36 -10.25
CA LYS A 143 1.42 -5.43 -10.29
C LYS A 143 1.84 -5.85 -8.88
N TRP A 144 1.61 -7.11 -8.53
CA TRP A 144 2.13 -7.68 -7.29
C TRP A 144 3.52 -8.32 -7.45
N HIS A 145 3.64 -9.35 -8.29
CA HIS A 145 4.90 -10.03 -8.63
C HIS A 145 5.65 -10.70 -7.47
N LEU A 146 4.98 -10.99 -6.35
CA LEU A 146 5.54 -11.71 -5.19
C LEU A 146 4.79 -13.02 -4.86
N GLY A 147 3.78 -13.38 -5.67
CA GLY A 147 2.93 -14.54 -5.42
C GLY A 147 3.56 -15.89 -5.78
N GLY A 148 4.58 -15.93 -6.63
CA GLY A 148 5.32 -17.14 -7.02
C GLY A 148 4.47 -18.39 -7.31
N TYR A 149 3.27 -18.22 -7.86
CA TYR A 149 2.27 -19.28 -8.14
C TYR A 149 1.59 -19.94 -6.92
N SER A 150 1.85 -19.47 -5.69
CA SER A 150 1.12 -19.90 -4.49
C SER A 150 0.04 -18.88 -4.11
N PRO A 151 -1.13 -19.32 -3.61
CA PRO A 151 -2.05 -18.42 -2.92
C PRO A 151 -1.41 -17.77 -1.69
N ASP A 152 -0.47 -18.41 -0.98
CA ASP A 152 0.12 -17.87 0.26
C ASP A 152 0.86 -16.54 0.03
N GLY A 153 1.46 -16.41 -1.15
CA GLY A 153 2.16 -15.20 -1.53
C GLY A 153 1.25 -14.13 -2.11
N SER A 154 -0.08 -14.27 -2.13
CA SER A 154 -1.00 -13.29 -2.72
C SER A 154 -1.11 -12.01 -1.85
N PRO A 155 -1.54 -10.86 -2.40
CA PRO A 155 -1.73 -9.63 -1.61
C PRO A 155 -2.69 -9.83 -0.43
N TRP A 156 -3.78 -10.58 -0.63
CA TRP A 156 -4.79 -10.83 0.41
C TRP A 156 -4.31 -11.74 1.54
N ASN A 157 -3.25 -12.50 1.33
CA ASN A 157 -2.55 -13.25 2.39
C ASN A 157 -1.31 -12.52 2.92
N GLN A 158 -1.07 -11.30 2.44
CA GLN A 158 0.11 -10.48 2.74
C GLN A 158 -0.29 -9.10 3.26
N GLY A 159 -1.46 -9.02 3.90
CA GLY A 159 -1.95 -7.86 4.62
C GLY A 159 -2.60 -6.77 3.76
N PHE A 160 -3.24 -7.13 2.64
CA PHE A 160 -4.05 -6.21 1.85
C PHE A 160 -5.52 -6.66 1.82
N ASP A 161 -6.43 -5.84 2.36
CA ASP A 161 -7.87 -6.12 2.44
C ASP A 161 -8.53 -6.16 1.05
N GLU A 162 -8.12 -5.26 0.17
CA GLU A 162 -8.61 -5.15 -1.20
C GLU A 162 -7.45 -5.24 -2.21
N PHE A 163 -7.67 -5.99 -3.28
CA PHE A 163 -6.72 -6.13 -4.37
C PHE A 163 -7.39 -6.00 -5.74
N TYR A 164 -6.74 -5.29 -6.65
CA TYR A 164 -7.11 -5.29 -8.06
C TYR A 164 -5.87 -5.34 -8.93
N GLY A 165 -5.67 -6.39 -9.72
CA GLY A 165 -4.51 -6.48 -10.61
C GLY A 165 -4.07 -7.90 -10.89
N TRP A 166 -2.76 -8.15 -10.91
CA TRP A 166 -2.21 -9.46 -11.29
C TRP A 166 -1.04 -9.88 -10.42
N LEU A 167 -0.91 -11.20 -10.23
CA LEU A 167 -0.01 -11.80 -9.23
C LEU A 167 1.40 -12.02 -9.76
N THR A 168 1.54 -12.38 -11.04
CA THR A 168 2.84 -12.67 -11.65
C THR A 168 2.83 -12.46 -13.17
N ILE A 169 4.01 -12.37 -13.79
CA ILE A 169 4.11 -12.32 -15.24
C ILE A 169 3.97 -13.75 -15.79
N THR A 170 2.75 -14.10 -16.17
CA THR A 170 2.44 -15.27 -17.00
C THR A 170 1.82 -14.81 -18.31
N ARG A 171 1.84 -15.69 -19.33
CA ARG A 171 1.17 -15.40 -20.62
C ARG A 171 -0.33 -15.19 -20.44
N GLU A 172 -0.94 -15.76 -19.41
CA GLU A 172 -2.39 -15.66 -19.15
C GLU A 172 -2.77 -14.45 -18.28
N GLU A 173 -1.86 -13.97 -17.42
CA GLU A 173 -2.12 -12.84 -16.51
C GLU A 173 -1.53 -11.51 -17.02
N HIS A 174 -0.58 -11.52 -17.96
CA HIS A 174 0.21 -10.35 -18.34
C HIS A 174 0.35 -10.12 -19.86
N ASN A 175 -0.34 -10.89 -20.70
CA ASN A 175 -0.28 -10.68 -22.15
C ASN A 175 -1.69 -10.58 -22.75
N PRO A 176 -2.08 -9.43 -23.36
CA PRO A 176 -1.29 -8.22 -23.61
C PRO A 176 -1.08 -7.30 -22.40
N ILE A 177 0.15 -6.82 -22.21
CA ILE A 177 0.67 -6.06 -21.04
C ILE A 177 -0.17 -4.84 -20.66
N TYR A 178 -0.79 -4.20 -21.66
CA TYR A 178 -1.56 -2.97 -21.49
C TYR A 178 -3.07 -3.15 -21.64
N PHE A 179 -3.49 -4.33 -22.11
CA PHE A 179 -4.90 -4.68 -22.36
C PHE A 179 -5.11 -6.08 -21.80
N PRO A 180 -5.16 -6.23 -20.47
CA PRO A 180 -5.17 -7.53 -19.83
C PRO A 180 -6.39 -8.33 -20.26
N GLU A 181 -6.25 -9.65 -20.35
CA GLU A 181 -7.39 -10.55 -20.58
C GLU A 181 -8.04 -10.96 -19.26
N LYS A 182 -7.24 -10.97 -18.19
CA LYS A 182 -7.63 -11.41 -16.87
C LYS A 182 -7.01 -10.52 -15.81
N TYR A 183 -7.73 -10.32 -14.71
CA TYR A 183 -7.25 -9.64 -13.51
C TYR A 183 -7.92 -10.26 -12.30
N TYR A 184 -7.26 -10.18 -11.15
CA TYR A 184 -7.88 -10.47 -9.88
C TYR A 184 -8.60 -9.23 -9.38
N GLU A 185 -9.83 -9.42 -8.92
CA GLU A 185 -10.48 -8.54 -7.96
C GLU A 185 -10.64 -9.34 -6.67
N ASN A 186 -9.87 -8.94 -5.66
CA ASN A 186 -9.61 -9.72 -4.46
C ASN A 186 -9.17 -11.14 -4.84
N GLN A 187 -9.85 -12.16 -4.34
CA GLN A 187 -9.52 -13.56 -4.62
C GLN A 187 -10.12 -14.08 -5.94
N LYS A 188 -10.95 -13.29 -6.62
CA LYS A 188 -11.67 -13.72 -7.82
C LYS A 188 -10.91 -13.33 -9.07
N LEU A 189 -10.55 -14.32 -9.89
CA LEU A 189 -10.05 -14.09 -11.24
C LEU A 189 -11.21 -13.71 -12.17
N LEU A 190 -11.13 -12.53 -12.73
CA LEU A 190 -12.09 -11.97 -13.68
C LEU A 190 -11.54 -12.01 -15.09
N VAL A 191 -12.40 -12.30 -16.06
CA VAL A 191 -12.10 -12.20 -17.48
C VAL A 191 -12.58 -10.85 -17.97
N VAL A 192 -11.70 -10.12 -18.63
CA VAL A 192 -12.00 -8.82 -19.21
C VAL A 192 -12.88 -9.01 -20.44
N ASP A 193 -14.06 -8.38 -20.43
CA ASP A 193 -14.93 -8.33 -21.60
C ASP A 193 -14.31 -7.41 -22.67
N LYS A 194 -13.74 -8.03 -23.70
CA LYS A 194 -13.09 -7.32 -24.81
C LYS A 194 -14.07 -6.61 -25.75
N THR A 195 -15.37 -6.88 -25.64
CA THR A 195 -16.40 -6.26 -26.50
C THR A 195 -16.65 -4.79 -26.13
N LYS A 196 -16.29 -4.37 -24.91
CA LYS A 196 -16.31 -2.97 -24.47
C LYS A 196 -14.90 -2.40 -24.45
N ASN A 197 -14.62 -1.38 -25.26
CA ASN A 197 -13.34 -0.64 -25.27
C ASN A 197 -12.06 -1.50 -25.29
N ARG A 198 -12.04 -2.59 -26.07
CA ARG A 198 -10.89 -3.54 -26.13
C ARG A 198 -10.51 -4.15 -24.77
N GLY A 199 -11.41 -4.12 -23.78
CA GLY A 199 -11.14 -4.58 -22.42
C GLY A 199 -10.56 -3.54 -21.47
N GLY A 200 -10.31 -2.31 -21.93
CA GLY A 200 -9.77 -1.21 -21.13
C GLY A 200 -8.24 -1.23 -21.01
N TYR A 201 -7.65 -0.03 -20.98
CA TYR A 201 -6.20 0.15 -20.80
C TYR A 201 -5.85 -0.06 -19.32
N GLN A 202 -4.88 -0.93 -19.02
CA GLN A 202 -4.58 -1.37 -17.65
C GLN A 202 -4.30 -0.20 -16.70
N THR A 203 -3.59 0.82 -17.17
CA THR A 203 -3.25 2.01 -16.36
C THR A 203 -4.52 2.75 -15.94
N ASP A 204 -5.51 2.86 -16.83
CA ASP A 204 -6.80 3.51 -16.53
C ASP A 204 -7.65 2.65 -15.61
N LEU A 205 -7.69 1.33 -15.84
CA LEU A 205 -8.41 0.39 -14.99
C LEU A 205 -7.90 0.42 -13.55
N ASN A 206 -6.58 0.39 -13.38
CA ASN A 206 -5.93 0.50 -12.08
C ASN A 206 -6.25 1.84 -11.42
N THR A 207 -6.13 2.95 -12.16
CA THR A 207 -6.43 4.29 -11.62
C THR A 207 -7.89 4.40 -11.18
N ASN A 208 -8.83 3.92 -11.99
CA ASN A 208 -10.25 3.93 -11.67
C ASN A 208 -10.57 3.06 -10.45
N TYR A 209 -9.91 1.90 -10.30
CA TYR A 209 -10.09 1.09 -9.09
C TYR A 209 -9.51 1.79 -7.86
N ALA A 210 -8.32 2.38 -7.96
CA ALA A 210 -7.71 3.11 -6.86
C ALA A 210 -8.59 4.28 -6.38
N ILE A 211 -9.19 5.04 -7.31
CA ILE A 211 -10.18 6.09 -7.00
C ILE A 211 -11.38 5.49 -6.24
N ARG A 212 -12.00 4.42 -6.76
CA ARG A 212 -13.12 3.76 -6.06
C ARG A 212 -12.74 3.24 -4.68
N PHE A 213 -11.51 2.76 -4.49
CA PHE A 213 -11.02 2.33 -3.18
C PHE A 213 -10.97 3.51 -2.21
N ILE A 214 -10.47 4.67 -2.65
CA ILE A 214 -10.37 5.90 -1.84
C ILE A 214 -11.76 6.47 -1.51
N GLU A 215 -12.68 6.47 -2.47
CA GLU A 215 -14.04 7.04 -2.31
C GLU A 215 -14.94 6.25 -1.35
N LYS A 216 -14.59 5.00 -1.02
CA LYS A 216 -15.31 4.18 -0.02
C LYS A 216 -14.99 4.56 1.44
N ALA A 217 -13.98 5.40 1.68
CA ALA A 217 -13.46 5.74 3.01
C ALA A 217 -14.23 6.86 3.70
#